data_AF-A0A3E5B5Z4-F1
#
_entry.id   AF-A0A3E5B5Z4-F1
#
_cell.length_a   1.000
_cell.length_b   1.000
_cell.length_c   1.000
_cell.angle_alpha   90.00
_cell.angle_beta   90.00
_cell.angle_gamma   90.00
#
_symmetry.space_group_name_H-M   'P 1'
#
loop_
_entity.id
_entity.type
_entity.pdbx_description
1 polymer ?
#
loop_
_entity_poly.entity_id
_entity_poly.type
_entity_poly.pdbx_seq_one_letter_code
_entity_poly.pdbx_strand_id
1 'polypeptide(L)'
;MVLSCKGESIDTSLPSGGEDPEIPDSEEVIPVNISETEKQDIYLGIDAERLWYWKNYIKDELADLGVKELQSKFVRVAINCKYEREKGVKDETAYTEDILVMMEAMKKANPNIEFFASPRPLGEAYTKEEKKKIWGHEKNVPWSPVPAWIMKFQQNGTKKIDGVEVPKWVDGELDLDALIQYYADYLNYMGSKGFKITYLDVTNEKAIVNPAQVKIMNEQIRSKLDPGVNMPKLIGPSSWNYKRGIAWINSINTGNGEVNAIDILSTHNTNEEGSRENFVKKAQELGKAPWNTEVHGWIGIETKDEIMNSESLWNHFRAGFVGMSTWLFYGPFAGKNHSMIWAHWQDGRIIKSTKYEIFKKVVNNVNGGKYVDIDMPNSAVTAAFIKGNILSVWILNKSQDDLKNVEFRLGGRKIKGSSIEYTVWNENLPKYGSSKELTNMTRNSFKQTIGAESLYFFKVEVE
;
A
#
# COMPACT_ATOMS: atom_id res chain seq x y z
N MET A 1 10.66 -108.87 31.11
CA MET A 1 9.77 -108.23 30.12
C MET A 1 9.28 -106.94 30.75
N VAL A 2 9.83 -105.82 30.31
CA VAL A 2 9.69 -104.51 30.94
C VAL A 2 8.68 -103.70 30.14
N LEU A 3 7.60 -103.24 30.78
CA LEU A 3 6.64 -102.29 30.21
C LEU A 3 6.81 -100.96 30.96
N SER A 4 7.08 -99.93 30.16
CA SER A 4 7.55 -98.60 30.52
C SER A 4 6.39 -97.59 30.53
N CYS A 5 6.29 -96.80 31.59
CA CYS A 5 5.45 -95.60 31.66
C CYS A 5 6.22 -94.37 31.12
N LYS A 6 5.59 -93.59 30.24
CA LYS A 6 5.94 -92.21 29.85
C LYS A 6 4.58 -91.49 29.73
N GLY A 7 4.29 -90.31 30.30
CA GLY A 7 5.11 -89.13 30.54
C GLY A 7 4.70 -88.07 29.51
N GLU A 8 3.56 -87.41 29.72
CA GLU A 8 3.02 -86.34 28.85
C GLU A 8 3.69 -84.99 29.16
N SER A 9 4.17 -84.32 28.12
CA SER A 9 4.76 -82.98 28.15
C SER A 9 3.76 -81.94 27.65
N ILE A 10 3.59 -80.87 28.43
CA ILE A 10 2.73 -79.72 28.14
C ILE A 10 3.41 -78.81 27.10
N ASP A 11 2.65 -78.43 26.08
CA ASP A 11 3.03 -77.53 24.98
C ASP A 11 3.10 -76.06 25.48
N THR A 12 4.24 -75.41 25.28
CA THR A 12 4.50 -74.00 25.63
C THR A 12 4.63 -73.13 24.38
N SER A 13 3.59 -73.11 23.55
CA SER A 13 3.47 -72.17 22.43
C SER A 13 2.59 -70.96 22.83
N LEU A 14 3.24 -69.88 23.25
CA LEU A 14 2.62 -68.54 23.30
C LEU A 14 2.50 -68.01 21.87
N PRO A 15 1.34 -67.47 21.43
CA PRO A 15 1.26 -66.78 20.15
C PRO A 15 2.05 -65.48 20.21
N SER A 16 3.05 -65.35 19.32
CA SER A 16 3.80 -64.12 19.08
C SER A 16 3.00 -63.18 18.19
N GLY A 17 2.94 -61.90 18.57
CA GLY A 17 2.56 -60.80 17.66
C GLY A 17 1.16 -60.27 17.87
N GLY A 18 0.94 -59.59 19.00
CA GLY A 18 -0.04 -58.51 19.02
C GLY A 18 0.53 -57.36 18.18
N GLU A 19 -0.27 -56.83 17.25
CA GLU A 19 0.04 -55.58 16.57
C GLU A 19 0.27 -54.51 17.64
N ASP A 20 1.49 -53.98 17.71
CA ASP A 20 1.75 -52.73 18.41
C ASP A 20 0.77 -51.69 17.82
N PRO A 21 0.09 -50.89 18.66
CA PRO A 21 -0.74 -49.81 18.14
C PRO A 21 0.16 -48.93 17.28
N GLU A 22 -0.20 -48.77 16.00
CA GLU A 22 0.38 -47.76 15.12
C GLU A 22 0.40 -46.44 15.91
N ILE A 23 1.59 -46.01 16.30
CA ILE A 23 1.82 -44.64 16.75
C ILE A 23 1.44 -43.81 15.54
N PRO A 24 0.38 -42.98 15.58
CA PRO A 24 0.03 -42.16 14.44
C PRO A 24 1.26 -41.33 14.12
N ASP A 25 1.71 -41.39 12.86
CA ASP A 25 2.77 -40.53 12.33
C ASP A 25 2.55 -39.14 12.91
N SER A 26 3.51 -38.67 13.72
CA SER A 26 3.40 -37.37 14.37
C SER A 26 3.18 -36.35 13.27
N GLU A 27 1.96 -35.81 13.16
CA GLU A 27 1.60 -34.98 12.02
C GLU A 27 2.65 -33.88 11.84
N GLU A 28 3.23 -33.78 10.65
CA GLU A 28 4.34 -32.88 10.36
C GLU A 28 3.94 -31.45 10.74
N VAL A 29 4.72 -30.85 11.65
CA VAL A 29 4.49 -29.48 12.12
C VAL A 29 5.19 -28.53 11.17
N ILE A 30 4.47 -27.52 10.68
CA ILE A 30 5.05 -26.44 9.86
C ILE A 30 5.43 -25.28 10.79
N PRO A 31 6.71 -25.08 11.14
CA PRO A 31 7.10 -24.00 12.04
C PRO A 31 7.10 -22.64 11.32
N VAL A 32 6.53 -21.64 11.98
CA VAL A 32 6.59 -20.23 11.58
C VAL A 32 7.18 -19.43 12.74
N ASN A 33 8.48 -19.11 12.67
CA ASN A 33 9.11 -18.31 13.72
C ASN A 33 8.84 -16.82 13.49
N ILE A 34 8.51 -16.13 14.57
CA ILE A 34 8.30 -14.69 14.61
C ILE A 34 9.44 -14.07 15.42
N SER A 35 10.19 -13.19 14.78
CA SER A 35 11.35 -12.54 15.39
C SER A 35 10.96 -11.59 16.51
N GLU A 36 11.82 -11.50 17.51
CA GLU A 36 11.74 -10.49 18.57
C GLU A 36 12.24 -9.12 18.13
N THR A 37 13.02 -9.07 17.06
CA THR A 37 13.61 -7.84 16.57
C THR A 37 12.60 -7.05 15.76
N GLU A 38 12.27 -5.87 16.27
CA GLU A 38 11.50 -4.89 15.52
C GLU A 38 12.38 -4.29 14.41
N LYS A 39 11.85 -4.21 13.18
CA LYS A 39 12.60 -3.72 12.04
C LYS A 39 12.22 -2.31 11.64
N GLN A 40 11.04 -2.15 11.03
CA GLN A 40 10.67 -0.89 10.41
C GLN A 40 9.32 -0.37 10.91
N ASP A 41 9.24 0.94 11.12
CA ASP A 41 7.99 1.62 11.48
C ASP A 41 6.99 1.56 10.32
N ILE A 42 5.69 1.50 10.64
CA ILE A 42 4.63 1.38 9.63
C ILE A 42 3.71 2.60 9.60
N TYR A 43 3.59 3.17 8.40
CA TYR A 43 2.79 4.35 8.06
C TYR A 43 1.90 4.07 6.85
N LEU A 44 0.62 3.85 7.07
CA LEU A 44 -0.35 3.57 6.01
C LEU A 44 -1.35 4.70 5.87
N GLY A 45 -1.65 5.03 4.62
CA GLY A 45 -2.64 6.03 4.23
C GLY A 45 -3.48 5.56 3.05
N ILE A 46 -4.27 6.48 2.52
CA ILE A 46 -5.12 6.25 1.35
C ILE A 46 -4.75 7.17 0.20
N ASP A 47 -4.96 6.67 -1.02
CA ASP A 47 -4.86 7.47 -2.23
C ASP A 47 -6.24 8.02 -2.64
N ALA A 48 -6.46 9.31 -2.40
CA ALA A 48 -7.66 10.02 -2.81
C ALA A 48 -7.36 11.06 -3.90
N GLU A 49 -6.16 11.03 -4.49
CA GLU A 49 -5.67 12.04 -5.42
C GLU A 49 -6.57 12.15 -6.66
N ARG A 50 -7.03 11.01 -7.21
CA ARG A 50 -7.86 11.02 -8.42
C ARG A 50 -9.31 11.39 -8.21
N LEU A 51 -9.83 11.35 -6.99
CA LEU A 51 -11.25 11.59 -6.69
C LEU A 51 -12.21 10.86 -7.64
N TRP A 52 -11.81 9.72 -8.23
CA TRP A 52 -12.55 9.06 -9.32
C TRP A 52 -13.99 8.74 -8.96
N TYR A 53 -14.32 8.78 -7.66
CA TYR A 53 -15.68 8.70 -7.20
C TYR A 53 -16.00 9.43 -5.90
N TRP A 54 -15.42 10.61 -5.69
CA TRP A 54 -15.85 11.46 -4.58
C TRP A 54 -17.27 12.01 -4.86
N LYS A 55 -18.11 12.08 -3.82
CA LYS A 55 -19.50 12.56 -3.90
C LYS A 55 -19.82 13.49 -2.74
N ASN A 56 -19.99 14.78 -3.04
CA ASN A 56 -20.19 15.82 -2.03
C ASN A 56 -21.43 15.66 -1.15
N TYR A 57 -22.47 14.93 -1.60
CA TYR A 57 -23.69 14.70 -0.81
C TYR A 57 -23.54 13.55 0.22
N ILE A 58 -22.56 12.66 0.06
CA ILE A 58 -22.20 11.59 1.03
C ILE A 58 -20.75 11.74 1.55
N LYS A 59 -20.18 12.94 1.43
CA LYS A 59 -18.77 13.20 1.77
C LYS A 59 -18.38 12.81 3.19
N ASP A 60 -19.27 13.04 4.16
CA ASP A 60 -18.99 12.76 5.57
C ASP A 60 -18.87 11.25 5.81
N GLU A 61 -19.71 10.43 5.15
CA GLU A 61 -19.60 8.96 5.22
C GLU A 61 -18.34 8.45 4.52
N LEU A 62 -18.02 8.99 3.34
CA LEU A 62 -16.78 8.62 2.62
C LEU A 62 -15.53 8.99 3.42
N ALA A 63 -15.53 10.15 4.08
CA ALA A 63 -14.45 10.57 4.96
C ALA A 63 -14.34 9.68 6.20
N ASP A 64 -15.46 9.38 6.86
CA ASP A 64 -15.47 8.46 7.99
C ASP A 64 -14.86 7.11 7.61
N LEU A 65 -15.19 6.56 6.44
CA LEU A 65 -14.61 5.30 5.97
C LEU A 65 -13.10 5.36 5.70
N GLY A 66 -12.60 6.50 5.18
CA GLY A 66 -11.23 6.64 4.72
C GLY A 66 -10.22 7.03 5.80
N VAL A 67 -10.64 7.79 6.83
CA VAL A 67 -9.69 8.32 7.83
C VAL A 67 -10.09 8.11 9.29
N LYS A 68 -11.34 7.73 9.58
CA LYS A 68 -11.82 7.50 10.94
C LYS A 68 -12.04 6.02 11.23
N GLU A 69 -12.81 5.30 10.42
CA GLU A 69 -12.92 3.84 10.53
C GLU A 69 -11.59 3.16 10.17
N LEU A 70 -11.00 3.61 9.06
CA LEU A 70 -9.65 3.30 8.66
C LEU A 70 -8.76 4.35 9.32
N GLN A 71 -8.03 4.01 10.39
CA GLN A 71 -7.18 4.91 11.16
C GLN A 71 -5.92 5.32 10.36
N SER A 72 -6.14 5.88 9.17
CA SER A 72 -5.14 6.31 8.20
C SER A 72 -4.27 7.40 8.78
N LYS A 73 -2.96 7.34 8.50
CA LYS A 73 -2.00 8.37 8.93
C LYS A 73 -2.00 9.56 7.98
N PHE A 74 -2.18 9.31 6.69
CA PHE A 74 -2.21 10.35 5.67
C PHE A 74 -3.27 10.06 4.61
N VAL A 75 -3.64 11.13 3.89
CA VAL A 75 -4.41 11.07 2.65
C VAL A 75 -3.57 11.70 1.55
N ARG A 76 -3.35 10.99 0.45
CA ARG A 76 -2.75 11.55 -0.75
C ARG A 76 -3.79 12.34 -1.53
N VAL A 77 -3.47 13.59 -1.85
CA VAL A 77 -4.36 14.59 -2.46
C VAL A 77 -3.69 15.23 -3.67
N ALA A 78 -4.50 15.81 -4.55
CA ALA A 78 -4.04 16.31 -5.83
C ALA A 78 -3.38 17.68 -5.80
N ILE A 79 -2.34 17.83 -6.62
CA ILE A 79 -1.90 19.09 -7.22
C ILE A 79 -2.44 19.09 -8.66
N ASN A 80 -3.47 19.88 -8.92
CA ASN A 80 -4.22 19.81 -10.17
C ASN A 80 -3.68 20.83 -11.18
N CYS A 81 -3.20 20.34 -12.33
CA CYS A 81 -2.71 21.19 -13.42
C CYS A 81 -3.74 22.23 -13.91
N LYS A 82 -5.04 22.04 -13.65
CA LYS A 82 -6.09 23.02 -13.98
C LYS A 82 -5.90 24.34 -13.21
N TYR A 83 -5.39 24.28 -11.97
CA TYR A 83 -5.25 25.46 -11.10
C TYR A 83 -4.40 26.55 -11.74
N GLU A 84 -3.35 26.16 -12.45
CA GLU A 84 -2.50 27.09 -13.20
C GLU A 84 -2.13 26.47 -14.53
N ARG A 85 -3.16 26.18 -15.32
CA ARG A 85 -2.98 25.58 -16.65
C ARG A 85 -2.21 26.48 -17.60
N GLU A 86 -2.32 27.78 -17.40
CA GLU A 86 -1.58 28.85 -18.08
C GLU A 86 -0.79 29.64 -17.02
N LYS A 87 0.45 30.04 -17.35
CA LYS A 87 1.35 30.72 -16.40
C LYS A 87 0.70 31.98 -15.83
N GLY A 88 0.58 32.06 -14.51
CA GLY A 88 0.03 33.19 -13.78
C GLY A 88 -1.50 33.27 -13.73
N VAL A 89 -2.23 32.39 -14.42
CA VAL A 89 -3.70 32.39 -14.43
C VAL A 89 -4.21 31.34 -13.44
N LYS A 90 -4.69 31.79 -12.27
CA LYS A 90 -5.18 30.92 -11.20
C LYS A 90 -6.67 30.61 -11.38
N ASP A 91 -7.01 29.33 -11.44
CA ASP A 91 -8.38 28.81 -11.46
C ASP A 91 -8.67 28.01 -10.19
N GLU A 92 -9.20 28.68 -9.16
CA GLU A 92 -9.55 28.05 -7.87
C GLU A 92 -10.57 26.91 -8.02
N THR A 93 -11.38 26.89 -9.10
CA THR A 93 -12.36 25.82 -9.36
C THR A 93 -11.69 24.45 -9.54
N ALA A 94 -10.40 24.43 -9.84
CA ALA A 94 -9.59 23.21 -9.83
C ALA A 94 -9.61 22.47 -8.48
N TYR A 95 -9.97 23.17 -7.39
CA TYR A 95 -9.96 22.66 -6.03
C TYR A 95 -11.28 22.82 -5.27
N THR A 96 -12.02 23.91 -5.47
CA THR A 96 -13.17 24.29 -4.62
C THR A 96 -14.37 23.36 -4.75
N GLU A 97 -14.52 22.67 -5.88
CA GLU A 97 -15.70 21.82 -6.10
C GLU A 97 -15.58 20.48 -5.37
N ASP A 98 -14.42 19.83 -5.37
CA ASP A 98 -14.27 18.48 -4.82
C ASP A 98 -13.06 18.32 -3.87
N ILE A 99 -11.86 18.80 -4.25
CA ILE A 99 -10.63 18.52 -3.48
C ILE A 99 -10.68 19.17 -2.09
N LEU A 100 -11.02 20.46 -2.00
CA LEU A 100 -11.12 21.14 -0.70
C LEU A 100 -12.27 20.56 0.12
N VAL A 101 -13.42 20.30 -0.51
CA VAL A 101 -14.57 19.66 0.16
C VAL A 101 -14.19 18.31 0.76
N MET A 102 -13.40 17.51 0.04
CA MET A 102 -12.85 16.26 0.56
C MET A 102 -11.89 16.50 1.71
N MET A 103 -10.91 17.39 1.55
CA MET A 103 -9.93 17.67 2.61
C MET A 103 -10.60 18.16 3.90
N GLU A 104 -11.64 19.01 3.78
CA GLU A 104 -12.45 19.47 4.91
C GLU A 104 -13.17 18.31 5.60
N ALA A 105 -13.83 17.44 4.84
CA ALA A 105 -14.52 16.27 5.38
C ALA A 105 -13.55 15.30 6.07
N MET A 106 -12.38 15.03 5.48
CA MET A 106 -11.33 14.20 6.08
C MET A 106 -10.81 14.81 7.38
N LYS A 107 -10.54 16.12 7.39
CA LYS A 107 -10.04 16.82 8.58
C LYS A 107 -11.08 16.85 9.70
N LYS A 108 -12.37 16.98 9.37
CA LYS A 108 -13.49 16.87 10.30
C LYS A 108 -13.59 15.47 10.91
N ALA A 109 -13.46 14.42 10.09
CA ALA A 109 -13.52 13.03 10.53
C ALA A 109 -12.29 12.61 11.38
N ASN A 110 -11.11 13.12 11.03
CA ASN A 110 -9.86 12.91 11.75
C ASN A 110 -9.02 14.20 11.79
N PRO A 111 -9.08 14.98 12.89
CA PRO A 111 -8.33 16.24 13.02
C PRO A 111 -6.81 16.09 12.93
N ASN A 112 -6.27 14.89 13.12
CA ASN A 112 -4.83 14.62 13.08
C ASN A 112 -4.36 14.07 11.73
N ILE A 113 -5.26 13.94 10.73
CA ILE A 113 -4.87 13.45 9.41
C ILE A 113 -3.83 14.35 8.76
N GLU A 114 -2.80 13.72 8.18
CA GLU A 114 -1.76 14.38 7.40
C GLU A 114 -2.15 14.40 5.92
N PHE A 115 -1.85 15.50 5.23
CA PHE A 115 -2.08 15.61 3.79
C PHE A 115 -0.76 15.45 3.02
N PHE A 116 -0.78 14.55 2.04
CA PHE A 116 0.31 14.30 1.10
C PHE A 116 -0.11 14.81 -0.29
N ALA A 117 0.45 15.93 -0.73
CA ALA A 117 0.15 16.51 -2.04
C ALA A 117 0.98 15.83 -3.13
N SER A 118 0.33 15.39 -4.21
CA SER A 118 0.95 14.75 -5.37
C SER A 118 0.38 15.29 -6.69
N PRO A 119 1.20 15.51 -7.72
CA PRO A 119 0.74 16.01 -9.01
C PRO A 119 -0.09 15.01 -9.82
N ARG A 120 -1.23 15.51 -10.34
CA ARG A 120 -2.10 14.79 -11.30
C ARG A 120 -1.56 14.89 -12.73
N PRO A 121 -1.82 13.89 -13.59
CA PRO A 121 -1.49 13.98 -15.01
C PRO A 121 -2.13 15.19 -15.68
N LEU A 122 -1.35 15.91 -16.49
CA LEU A 122 -1.76 17.09 -17.28
C LEU A 122 -3.06 16.88 -18.06
N GLY A 123 -3.26 15.67 -18.59
CA GLY A 123 -4.48 15.31 -19.30
C GLY A 123 -5.76 15.50 -18.47
N GLU A 124 -5.70 15.49 -17.14
CA GLU A 124 -6.89 15.66 -16.30
C GLU A 124 -7.30 17.13 -16.15
N ALA A 125 -6.47 18.08 -16.60
CA ALA A 125 -6.77 19.52 -16.61
C ALA A 125 -7.56 20.00 -17.85
N TYR A 126 -7.91 19.09 -18.77
CA TYR A 126 -8.58 19.41 -20.02
C TYR A 126 -9.85 18.57 -20.20
N THR A 127 -10.90 19.19 -20.74
CA THR A 127 -12.08 18.45 -21.22
C THR A 127 -11.75 17.60 -22.45
N LYS A 128 -12.62 16.65 -22.79
CA LYS A 128 -12.45 15.81 -23.99
C LYS A 128 -12.31 16.66 -25.26
N GLU A 129 -13.09 17.72 -25.37
CA GLU A 129 -13.13 18.64 -26.50
C GLU A 129 -11.84 19.47 -26.58
N GLU A 130 -11.38 20.01 -25.44
CA GLU A 130 -10.11 20.73 -25.37
C GLU A 130 -8.94 19.82 -25.76
N LYS A 131 -8.95 18.55 -25.31
CA LYS A 131 -7.90 17.60 -25.68
C LYS A 131 -7.80 17.38 -27.18
N LYS A 132 -8.95 17.19 -27.84
CA LYS A 132 -9.02 17.04 -29.30
C LYS A 132 -8.54 18.30 -30.00
N LYS A 133 -8.95 19.49 -29.52
CA LYS A 133 -8.58 20.77 -30.11
C LYS A 133 -7.09 21.08 -29.99
N ILE A 134 -6.52 20.90 -28.80
CA ILE A 134 -5.14 21.32 -28.47
C ILE A 134 -4.15 20.23 -28.87
N TRP A 135 -4.46 18.97 -28.60
CA TRP A 135 -3.53 17.84 -28.73
C TRP A 135 -3.89 16.92 -29.91
N GLY A 136 -4.92 17.23 -30.69
CA GLY A 136 -5.37 16.48 -31.85
C GLY A 136 -6.28 15.28 -31.54
N HIS A 137 -6.23 14.73 -30.32
CA HIS A 137 -7.09 13.61 -29.91
C HIS A 137 -7.23 13.51 -28.38
N GLU A 138 -8.33 12.96 -27.90
CA GLU A 138 -8.63 12.88 -26.44
C GLU A 138 -7.64 12.03 -25.64
N LYS A 139 -6.95 11.11 -26.31
CA LYS A 139 -5.91 10.24 -25.73
C LYS A 139 -4.48 10.70 -26.06
N ASN A 140 -4.31 11.90 -26.65
CA ASN A 140 -2.99 12.35 -27.13
C ASN A 140 -2.31 13.40 -26.25
N VAL A 141 -2.91 13.80 -25.13
CA VAL A 141 -2.23 14.69 -24.18
C VAL A 141 -0.96 14.00 -23.67
N PRO A 142 0.21 14.65 -23.70
CA PRO A 142 1.42 14.10 -23.11
C PRO A 142 1.20 13.80 -21.62
N TRP A 143 1.73 12.65 -21.18
CA TRP A 143 1.78 12.38 -19.75
C TRP A 143 2.82 13.33 -19.11
N SER A 144 2.37 14.12 -18.14
CA SER A 144 3.17 15.09 -17.41
C SER A 144 2.57 15.34 -16.03
N PRO A 145 3.35 15.46 -14.96
CA PRO A 145 2.84 15.80 -13.63
C PRO A 145 2.64 17.32 -13.46
N VAL A 146 2.93 18.11 -14.50
CA VAL A 146 2.91 19.58 -14.43
C VAL A 146 2.32 20.18 -15.71
N PRO A 147 1.83 21.44 -15.66
CA PRO A 147 1.36 22.17 -16.83
C PRO A 147 2.37 22.23 -17.98
N ALA A 148 1.86 22.34 -19.22
CA ALA A 148 2.67 22.36 -20.44
C ALA A 148 3.58 23.59 -20.60
N TRP A 149 3.34 24.66 -19.82
CA TRP A 149 4.23 25.82 -19.78
C TRP A 149 5.44 25.62 -18.84
N ILE A 150 5.41 24.59 -17.99
CA ILE A 150 6.52 24.18 -17.10
C ILE A 150 7.34 23.09 -17.78
N MET A 151 6.68 22.02 -18.23
CA MET A 151 7.29 20.97 -19.05
C MET A 151 6.89 21.20 -20.50
N LYS A 152 7.80 21.79 -21.29
CA LYS A 152 7.53 22.07 -22.70
C LYS A 152 7.53 20.75 -23.48
N PHE A 153 6.67 20.65 -24.49
CA PHE A 153 6.63 19.49 -25.40
C PHE A 153 7.02 19.88 -26.81
N GLN A 154 7.72 19.00 -27.50
CA GLN A 154 8.09 19.16 -28.90
C GLN A 154 7.36 18.12 -29.74
N GLN A 155 6.90 18.51 -30.92
CA GLN A 155 6.37 17.56 -31.89
C GLN A 155 7.54 16.88 -32.60
N ASN A 156 7.59 15.55 -32.54
CA ASN A 156 8.58 14.71 -33.22
C ASN A 156 7.86 13.70 -34.12
N GLY A 157 7.34 14.19 -35.25
CA GLY A 157 6.58 13.42 -36.22
C GLY A 157 5.11 13.24 -35.84
N THR A 158 4.50 12.18 -36.38
CA THR A 158 3.10 11.80 -36.15
C THR A 158 3.00 10.37 -35.63
N LYS A 159 1.86 10.02 -35.04
CA LYS A 159 1.49 8.65 -34.65
C LYS A 159 -0.01 8.45 -34.93
N LYS A 160 -0.45 7.20 -34.97
CA LYS A 160 -1.88 6.87 -35.08
C LYS A 160 -2.46 6.50 -33.72
N ILE A 161 -3.59 7.09 -33.37
CA ILE A 161 -4.41 6.71 -32.21
C ILE A 161 -5.82 6.48 -32.73
N ASP A 162 -6.38 5.29 -32.50
CA ASP A 162 -7.73 4.91 -32.95
C ASP A 162 -7.94 5.21 -34.47
N GLY A 163 -6.89 5.01 -35.28
CA GLY A 163 -6.89 5.27 -36.73
C GLY A 163 -6.66 6.73 -37.14
N VAL A 164 -6.70 7.69 -36.21
CA VAL A 164 -6.48 9.12 -36.46
C VAL A 164 -5.00 9.45 -36.38
N GLU A 165 -4.47 10.15 -37.39
CA GLU A 165 -3.11 10.68 -37.36
C GLU A 165 -3.03 11.92 -36.46
N VAL A 166 -2.14 11.88 -35.49
CA VAL A 166 -1.98 12.93 -34.47
C VAL A 166 -0.50 13.26 -34.27
N PRO A 167 -0.17 14.47 -33.75
CA PRO A 167 1.20 14.79 -33.38
C PRO A 167 1.78 13.79 -32.40
N LYS A 168 3.03 13.37 -32.61
CA LYS A 168 3.80 12.62 -31.64
C LYS A 168 4.59 13.60 -30.77
N TRP A 169 4.09 13.83 -29.57
CA TRP A 169 4.76 14.69 -28.58
C TRP A 169 5.89 13.95 -27.87
N VAL A 170 7.02 14.64 -27.68
CA VAL A 170 8.15 14.22 -26.85
C VAL A 170 8.49 15.31 -25.86
N ASP A 171 9.20 14.93 -24.80
CA ASP A 171 9.61 15.86 -23.76
C ASP A 171 10.62 16.86 -24.30
N GLY A 172 10.43 18.12 -23.93
CA GLY A 172 11.34 19.22 -24.18
C GLY A 172 12.02 19.66 -22.88
N GLU A 173 12.16 20.97 -22.74
CA GLU A 173 12.81 21.60 -21.59
C GLU A 173 11.88 21.72 -20.38
N LEU A 174 12.42 21.43 -19.19
CA LEU A 174 11.82 21.78 -17.91
C LEU A 174 12.22 23.20 -17.51
N ASP A 175 11.24 24.07 -17.28
CA ASP A 175 11.45 25.36 -16.60
C ASP A 175 11.37 25.14 -15.07
N LEU A 176 12.53 25.06 -14.42
CA LEU A 176 12.63 24.76 -12.99
C LEU A 176 12.09 25.89 -12.12
N ASP A 177 12.35 27.15 -12.47
CA ASP A 177 11.89 28.31 -11.70
C ASP A 177 10.36 28.41 -11.76
N ALA A 178 9.78 28.10 -12.92
CA ALA A 178 8.34 27.93 -13.09
C ALA A 178 7.76 26.83 -12.20
N LEU A 179 8.41 25.66 -12.13
CA LEU A 179 7.98 24.55 -11.26
C LEU A 179 8.01 24.95 -9.78
N ILE A 180 9.09 25.62 -9.35
CA ILE A 180 9.24 26.12 -7.99
C ILE A 180 8.11 27.10 -7.64
N GLN A 181 7.81 28.04 -8.53
CA GLN A 181 6.71 28.98 -8.32
C GLN A 181 5.36 28.27 -8.27
N TYR A 182 5.09 27.34 -9.19
CA TYR A 182 3.85 26.56 -9.24
C TYR A 182 3.59 25.79 -7.93
N TYR A 183 4.61 25.14 -7.37
CA TYR A 183 4.49 24.46 -6.08
C TYR A 183 4.34 25.42 -4.91
N ALA A 184 5.04 26.56 -4.89
CA ALA A 184 4.82 27.59 -3.88
C ALA A 184 3.38 28.12 -3.91
N ASP A 185 2.85 28.39 -5.11
CA ASP A 185 1.49 28.91 -5.28
C ASP A 185 0.42 27.90 -4.84
N TYR A 186 0.65 26.60 -5.08
CA TYR A 186 -0.20 25.55 -4.52
C TYR A 186 -0.17 25.53 -2.99
N LEU A 187 1.02 25.57 -2.39
CA LEU A 187 1.18 25.52 -0.93
C LEU A 187 0.57 26.75 -0.25
N ASN A 188 0.79 27.94 -0.80
CA ASN A 188 0.20 29.18 -0.31
C ASN A 188 -1.31 29.16 -0.43
N TYR A 189 -1.84 28.66 -1.55
CA TYR A 189 -3.27 28.49 -1.72
C TYR A 189 -3.86 27.54 -0.69
N MET A 190 -3.28 26.35 -0.48
CA MET A 190 -3.74 25.40 0.54
C MET A 190 -3.64 25.99 1.95
N GLY A 191 -2.55 26.69 2.27
CA GLY A 191 -2.37 27.39 3.53
C GLY A 191 -3.43 28.47 3.77
N SER A 192 -3.79 29.24 2.74
CA SER A 192 -4.85 30.27 2.81
C SER A 192 -6.24 29.68 3.11
N LYS A 193 -6.46 28.40 2.74
CA LYS A 193 -7.68 27.64 3.05
C LYS A 193 -7.58 26.88 4.38
N GLY A 194 -6.51 27.09 5.16
CA GLY A 194 -6.31 26.48 6.48
C GLY A 194 -5.75 25.06 6.45
N PHE A 195 -5.26 24.58 5.29
CA PHE A 195 -4.69 23.24 5.17
C PHE A 195 -3.17 23.23 5.30
N LYS A 196 -2.69 22.34 6.17
CA LYS A 196 -1.27 22.03 6.33
C LYS A 196 -0.90 20.84 5.45
N ILE A 197 -0.13 21.08 4.39
CA ILE A 197 0.47 19.99 3.60
C ILE A 197 1.69 19.46 4.35
N THR A 198 1.67 18.17 4.66
CA THR A 198 2.73 17.51 5.44
C THR A 198 3.81 16.93 4.53
N TYR A 199 3.39 16.38 3.39
CA TYR A 199 4.28 15.80 2.38
C TYR A 199 3.97 16.39 1.02
N LEU A 200 5.01 16.64 0.22
CA LEU A 200 4.91 17.12 -1.16
C LEU A 200 5.72 16.20 -2.06
N ASP A 201 5.05 15.62 -3.06
CA ASP A 201 5.73 14.88 -4.11
C ASP A 201 6.44 15.86 -5.06
N VAL A 202 7.71 15.62 -5.33
CA VAL A 202 8.50 16.46 -6.25
C VAL A 202 8.17 16.17 -7.71
N THR A 203 7.64 14.98 -7.99
CA THR A 203 7.11 14.52 -9.27
C THR A 203 6.34 13.23 -9.05
N ASN A 204 5.47 12.87 -10.00
CA ASN A 204 4.76 11.58 -10.00
C ASN A 204 5.16 10.82 -11.26
N GLU A 205 5.34 9.49 -11.20
CA GLU A 205 5.57 8.46 -12.25
C GLU A 205 6.65 8.69 -13.34
N LYS A 206 7.03 9.93 -13.60
CA LYS A 206 8.02 10.39 -14.56
C LYS A 206 8.96 11.31 -13.81
N ALA A 207 10.22 10.92 -13.74
CA ALA A 207 11.25 11.70 -13.07
C ALA A 207 11.66 12.92 -13.91
N ILE A 208 10.79 13.94 -13.95
CA ILE A 208 11.08 15.21 -14.66
C ILE A 208 12.08 16.08 -13.89
N VAL A 209 12.18 15.88 -12.58
CA VAL A 209 13.17 16.52 -11.70
C VAL A 209 14.24 15.51 -11.29
N ASN A 210 15.50 15.93 -11.31
CA ASN A 210 16.63 15.16 -10.78
C ASN A 210 16.97 15.58 -9.33
N PRO A 211 17.82 14.84 -8.61
CA PRO A 211 18.15 15.15 -7.21
C PRO A 211 18.76 16.56 -6.98
N ALA A 212 19.62 17.04 -7.88
CA ALA A 212 20.17 18.39 -7.83
C ALA A 212 19.07 19.47 -7.91
N GLN A 213 18.08 19.25 -8.77
CA GLN A 213 16.92 20.13 -8.89
C GLN A 213 16.03 20.07 -7.64
N VAL A 214 15.84 18.90 -7.03
CA VAL A 214 15.10 18.77 -5.75
C VAL A 214 15.75 19.59 -4.65
N LYS A 215 17.10 19.60 -4.58
CA LYS A 215 17.82 20.48 -3.65
C LYS A 215 17.50 21.95 -3.87
N ILE A 216 17.56 22.42 -5.12
CA ILE A 216 17.21 23.81 -5.47
C ILE A 216 15.75 24.11 -5.11
N MET A 217 14.83 23.20 -5.39
CA MET A 217 13.41 23.34 -5.03
C MET A 217 13.23 23.48 -3.51
N ASN A 218 13.90 22.64 -2.71
CA ASN A 218 13.81 22.71 -1.25
C ASN A 218 14.27 24.07 -0.69
N GLU A 219 15.31 24.65 -1.27
CA GLU A 219 15.86 25.94 -0.87
C GLU A 219 14.96 27.10 -1.31
N GLN A 220 14.51 27.09 -2.57
CA GLN A 220 13.82 28.24 -3.17
C GLN A 220 12.31 28.28 -2.86
N ILE A 221 11.61 27.13 -2.77
CA ILE A 221 10.18 27.13 -2.43
C ILE A 221 9.97 27.81 -1.08
N ARG A 222 10.81 27.52 -0.08
CA ARG A 222 10.74 28.12 1.27
C ARG A 222 10.70 29.65 1.24
N SER A 223 11.49 30.27 0.35
CA SER A 223 11.56 31.73 0.23
C SER A 223 10.32 32.37 -0.41
N LYS A 224 9.45 31.55 -1.02
CA LYS A 224 8.24 31.97 -1.73
C LYS A 224 6.95 31.65 -0.95
N LEU A 225 7.07 31.06 0.24
CA LEU A 225 5.91 30.73 1.07
C LEU A 225 5.41 31.96 1.83
N ASP A 226 4.09 32.10 1.90
CA ASP A 226 3.44 33.13 2.69
C ASP A 226 3.68 32.90 4.19
N PRO A 227 3.65 33.96 5.03
CA PRO A 227 3.77 33.81 6.48
C PRO A 227 2.78 32.81 7.05
N GLY A 228 3.28 31.80 7.78
CA GLY A 228 2.47 30.74 8.39
C GLY A 228 2.29 29.49 7.52
N VAL A 229 2.68 29.52 6.25
CA VAL A 229 2.69 28.33 5.38
C VAL A 229 3.97 27.54 5.61
N ASN A 230 3.84 26.26 5.97
CA ASN A 230 5.01 25.40 6.20
C ASN A 230 5.53 24.81 4.90
N MET A 231 6.84 24.68 4.80
CA MET A 231 7.43 23.79 3.80
C MET A 231 7.12 22.32 4.18
N PRO A 232 6.52 21.54 3.28
CA PRO A 232 6.31 20.11 3.51
C PRO A 232 7.62 19.32 3.47
N LYS A 233 7.57 18.08 3.94
CA LYS A 233 8.61 17.09 3.66
C LYS A 233 8.58 16.72 2.18
N LEU A 234 9.74 16.69 1.52
CA LEU A 234 9.83 16.34 0.12
C LEU A 234 9.92 14.83 -0.08
N ILE A 235 9.00 14.31 -0.89
CA ILE A 235 8.93 12.91 -1.30
C ILE A 235 9.33 12.83 -2.77
N GLY A 236 10.13 11.83 -3.15
CA GLY A 236 10.41 11.60 -4.56
C GLY A 236 11.19 10.32 -4.85
N PRO A 237 11.23 9.87 -6.12
CA PRO A 237 10.59 10.51 -7.27
C PRO A 237 9.17 10.00 -7.58
N SER A 238 8.58 9.17 -6.72
CA SER A 238 7.31 8.44 -6.96
C SER A 238 7.30 7.81 -8.35
N SER A 239 8.41 7.16 -8.69
CA SER A 239 8.65 6.61 -10.03
C SER A 239 7.63 5.55 -10.42
N TRP A 240 7.34 5.43 -11.71
CA TRP A 240 6.45 4.39 -12.26
C TRP A 240 6.76 2.96 -11.80
N ASN A 241 8.04 2.66 -11.56
CA ASN A 241 8.50 1.34 -11.12
C ASN A 241 9.83 1.43 -10.37
N TYR A 242 10.21 0.32 -9.72
CA TYR A 242 11.43 0.21 -8.94
C TYR A 242 12.68 0.48 -9.78
N LYS A 243 12.75 0.01 -11.03
CA LYS A 243 13.91 0.22 -11.92
C LYS A 243 14.20 1.71 -12.12
N ARG A 244 13.17 2.51 -12.40
CA ARG A 244 13.29 3.97 -12.57
C ARG A 244 13.62 4.65 -11.24
N GLY A 245 13.01 4.20 -10.13
CA GLY A 245 13.31 4.72 -8.79
C GLY A 245 14.77 4.48 -8.40
N ILE A 246 15.29 3.27 -8.62
CA ILE A 246 16.69 2.92 -8.37
C ILE A 246 17.63 3.76 -9.25
N ALA A 247 17.31 3.93 -10.53
CA ALA A 247 18.12 4.77 -11.42
C ALA A 247 18.19 6.23 -10.93
N TRP A 248 17.07 6.76 -10.42
CA TRP A 248 17.03 8.09 -9.84
C TRP A 248 17.83 8.18 -8.53
N ILE A 249 17.68 7.20 -7.63
CA ILE A 249 18.45 7.13 -6.37
C ILE A 249 19.95 7.08 -6.65
N ASN A 250 20.38 6.28 -7.63
CA ASN A 250 21.79 6.17 -8.01
C ASN A 250 22.37 7.47 -8.61
N SER A 251 21.51 8.41 -9.03
CA SER A 251 21.95 9.72 -9.52
C SER A 251 22.15 10.75 -8.41
N ILE A 252 21.81 10.43 -7.16
CA ILE A 252 21.98 11.33 -6.01
C ILE A 252 23.47 11.47 -5.69
N ASN A 253 23.96 12.71 -5.72
CA ASN A 253 25.29 13.04 -5.23
C ASN A 253 25.25 13.33 -3.72
N THR A 254 25.77 12.40 -2.91
CA THR A 254 25.80 12.58 -1.45
C THR A 254 26.85 13.62 -1.01
N GLY A 255 27.90 13.85 -1.82
CA GLY A 255 29.00 14.76 -1.49
C GLY A 255 28.64 16.25 -1.55
N ASN A 256 27.57 16.63 -2.26
CA ASN A 256 27.09 18.01 -2.35
C ASN A 256 25.79 18.26 -1.55
N GLY A 257 25.33 17.26 -0.78
CA GLY A 257 24.16 17.36 0.08
C GLY A 257 22.80 17.22 -0.61
N GLU A 258 22.71 16.74 -1.85
CA GLU A 258 21.40 16.49 -2.52
C GLU A 258 20.48 15.59 -1.69
N VAL A 259 21.04 14.56 -1.06
CA VAL A 259 20.31 13.64 -0.18
C VAL A 259 19.62 14.34 1.00
N ASN A 260 20.11 15.50 1.44
CA ASN A 260 19.53 16.23 2.58
C ASN A 260 18.23 16.95 2.23
N ALA A 261 18.00 17.22 0.94
CA ALA A 261 16.77 17.86 0.48
C ALA A 261 15.59 16.88 0.32
N ILE A 262 15.86 15.57 0.35
CA ILE A 262 14.87 14.52 0.15
C ILE A 262 14.55 13.90 1.51
N ASP A 263 13.31 13.96 1.96
CA ASP A 263 12.90 13.37 3.24
C ASP A 263 12.57 11.88 3.11
N ILE A 264 11.90 11.51 2.00
CA ILE A 264 11.39 10.15 1.74
C ILE A 264 11.72 9.78 0.30
N LEU A 265 12.16 8.53 0.09
CA LEU A 265 12.35 7.95 -1.24
C LEU A 265 11.14 7.11 -1.61
N SER A 266 10.43 7.50 -2.66
CA SER A 266 9.18 6.87 -3.10
C SER A 266 9.28 6.24 -4.47
N THR A 267 8.49 5.19 -4.67
CA THR A 267 8.28 4.53 -5.96
C THR A 267 6.86 3.99 -6.02
N HIS A 268 6.40 3.65 -7.21
CA HIS A 268 5.24 2.83 -7.45
C HIS A 268 5.68 1.47 -7.99
N ASN A 269 4.70 0.61 -8.21
CA ASN A 269 4.83 -0.64 -8.95
C ASN A 269 3.79 -0.71 -10.08
N THR A 270 3.55 0.42 -10.77
CA THR A 270 2.62 0.51 -11.90
C THR A 270 2.95 -0.54 -12.98
N ASN A 271 4.23 -0.92 -13.08
CA ASN A 271 4.62 -2.28 -13.44
C ASN A 271 5.71 -2.82 -12.51
N GLU A 272 5.95 -4.14 -12.56
CA GLU A 272 6.90 -4.85 -11.69
C GLU A 272 8.36 -4.81 -12.18
N GLU A 273 8.75 -3.81 -12.99
CA GLU A 273 10.15 -3.72 -13.45
C GLU A 273 11.10 -3.25 -12.34
N GLY A 274 12.18 -4.02 -12.14
CA GLY A 274 13.18 -3.79 -11.10
C GLY A 274 12.91 -4.62 -9.84
N SER A 275 13.79 -4.54 -8.85
CA SER A 275 13.63 -5.27 -7.58
C SER A 275 13.16 -4.33 -6.48
N ARG A 276 12.09 -4.75 -5.80
CA ARG A 276 11.52 -4.09 -4.63
C ARG A 276 12.52 -3.97 -3.49
N GLU A 277 13.19 -5.08 -3.18
CA GLU A 277 14.19 -5.21 -2.13
C GLU A 277 15.41 -4.34 -2.44
N ASN A 278 15.82 -4.26 -3.71
CA ASN A 278 16.92 -3.40 -4.12
C ASN A 278 16.56 -1.91 -3.97
N PHE A 279 15.34 -1.50 -4.30
CA PHE A 279 14.88 -0.14 -4.05
C PHE A 279 14.93 0.19 -2.55
N VAL A 280 14.36 -0.68 -1.71
CA VAL A 280 14.36 -0.50 -0.26
C VAL A 280 15.78 -0.42 0.30
N LYS A 281 16.66 -1.36 -0.09
CA LYS A 281 18.06 -1.37 0.31
C LYS A 281 18.76 -0.06 -0.06
N LYS A 282 18.58 0.43 -1.29
CA LYS A 282 19.18 1.69 -1.77
C LYS A 282 18.70 2.89 -0.97
N ALA A 283 17.41 2.95 -0.62
CA ALA A 283 16.89 4.02 0.22
C ALA A 283 17.48 3.99 1.64
N GLN A 284 17.59 2.79 2.22
CA GLN A 284 18.17 2.58 3.55
C GLN A 284 19.67 2.89 3.59
N GLU A 285 20.43 2.57 2.54
CA GLU A 285 21.85 2.95 2.39
C GLU A 285 22.04 4.48 2.45
N LEU A 286 21.03 5.26 2.07
CA LEU A 286 21.00 6.72 2.17
C LEU A 286 20.33 7.25 3.45
N GLY A 287 19.94 6.37 4.37
CA GLY A 287 19.24 6.73 5.61
C GLY A 287 17.85 7.31 5.37
N LYS A 288 17.18 6.94 4.27
CA LYS A 288 15.85 7.44 3.91
C LYS A 288 14.77 6.37 4.08
N ALA A 289 13.58 6.84 4.43
CA ALA A 289 12.39 6.01 4.50
C ALA A 289 11.94 5.58 3.08
N PRO A 290 11.85 4.28 2.78
CA PRO A 290 11.31 3.79 1.52
C PRO A 290 9.77 3.76 1.56
N TRP A 291 9.11 4.45 0.62
CA TRP A 291 7.66 4.46 0.50
C TRP A 291 7.20 3.88 -0.83
N ASN A 292 6.10 3.12 -0.82
CA ASN A 292 5.30 2.88 -2.03
C ASN A 292 4.00 3.69 -1.97
N THR A 293 3.98 4.80 -2.69
CA THR A 293 2.91 5.80 -2.64
C THR A 293 1.70 5.46 -3.51
N GLU A 294 1.81 4.43 -4.34
CA GLU A 294 0.69 3.82 -5.08
C GLU A 294 0.97 2.32 -5.20
N VAL A 295 0.53 1.53 -4.21
CA VAL A 295 0.65 0.07 -4.29
C VAL A 295 -0.33 -0.43 -5.35
N HIS A 296 0.23 -0.74 -6.51
CA HIS A 296 -0.43 -1.42 -7.62
C HIS A 296 -0.45 -2.93 -7.36
N GLY A 297 -1.31 -3.66 -8.07
CA GLY A 297 -1.36 -5.13 -8.01
C GLY A 297 -2.30 -5.74 -6.97
N TRP A 298 -2.82 -4.98 -5.99
CA TRP A 298 -3.95 -5.45 -5.18
C TRP A 298 -5.29 -5.27 -5.91
N ILE A 299 -5.42 -6.00 -7.00
CA ILE A 299 -6.55 -5.96 -7.91
C ILE A 299 -7.54 -7.09 -7.60
N GLY A 300 -8.73 -7.03 -8.18
CA GLY A 300 -9.79 -8.02 -7.97
C GLY A 300 -11.13 -7.36 -7.72
N ILE A 301 -12.17 -8.13 -7.97
CA ILE A 301 -13.59 -7.76 -7.77
C ILE A 301 -14.28 -8.84 -6.95
N GLU A 302 -14.00 -10.11 -7.29
CA GLU A 302 -14.46 -11.27 -6.55
C GLU A 302 -13.63 -11.45 -5.28
N THR A 303 -14.27 -11.92 -4.21
CA THR A 303 -13.65 -12.11 -2.89
C THR A 303 -12.36 -12.92 -2.98
N LYS A 304 -12.34 -14.00 -3.78
CA LYS A 304 -11.16 -14.86 -3.96
C LYS A 304 -9.97 -14.07 -4.51
N ASP A 305 -10.15 -13.33 -5.61
CA ASP A 305 -9.09 -12.54 -6.23
C ASP A 305 -8.58 -11.45 -5.29
N GLU A 306 -9.49 -10.78 -4.58
CA GLU A 306 -9.16 -9.76 -3.60
C GLU A 306 -8.33 -10.30 -2.43
N ILE A 307 -8.57 -11.55 -2.00
CA ILE A 307 -7.75 -12.22 -0.98
C ILE A 307 -6.39 -12.62 -1.56
N MET A 308 -6.36 -13.29 -2.72
CA MET A 308 -5.12 -13.80 -3.31
C MET A 308 -4.15 -12.68 -3.70
N ASN A 309 -4.67 -11.61 -4.31
CA ASN A 309 -3.85 -10.47 -4.74
C ASN A 309 -3.43 -9.56 -3.57
N SER A 310 -3.91 -9.80 -2.34
CA SER A 310 -3.39 -9.13 -1.14
C SER A 310 -1.90 -9.45 -0.91
N GLU A 311 -1.37 -10.51 -1.54
CA GLU A 311 0.05 -10.82 -1.64
C GLU A 311 0.90 -9.59 -1.99
N SER A 312 0.41 -8.72 -2.89
CA SER A 312 1.13 -7.50 -3.26
C SER A 312 1.47 -6.68 -2.00
N LEU A 313 0.48 -6.41 -1.13
CA LEU A 313 0.68 -5.65 0.10
C LEU A 313 1.72 -6.32 1.02
N TRP A 314 1.59 -7.63 1.24
CA TRP A 314 2.48 -8.37 2.16
C TRP A 314 3.93 -8.35 1.67
N ASN A 315 4.15 -8.54 0.37
CA ASN A 315 5.46 -8.50 -0.23
C ASN A 315 6.13 -7.12 -0.12
N HIS A 316 5.36 -6.04 -0.08
CA HIS A 316 5.91 -4.71 0.19
C HIS A 316 6.39 -4.56 1.64
N PHE A 317 5.60 -5.01 2.63
CA PHE A 317 6.05 -5.03 4.02
C PHE A 317 7.30 -5.89 4.20
N ARG A 318 7.33 -7.11 3.64
CA ARG A 318 8.48 -8.02 3.71
C ARG A 318 9.74 -7.42 3.08
N ALA A 319 9.61 -6.66 1.99
CA ALA A 319 10.74 -5.99 1.36
C ALA A 319 11.33 -4.85 2.21
N GLY A 320 10.59 -4.34 3.20
CA GLY A 320 11.04 -3.28 4.09
C GLY A 320 10.46 -1.89 3.79
N PHE A 321 9.38 -1.79 3.01
CA PHE A 321 8.65 -0.52 2.88
C PHE A 321 8.05 -0.10 4.22
N VAL A 322 8.16 1.20 4.53
CA VAL A 322 7.66 1.79 5.78
C VAL A 322 6.39 2.60 5.58
N GLY A 323 6.26 3.23 4.41
CA GLY A 323 5.11 4.07 4.06
C GLY A 323 4.37 3.52 2.86
N MET A 324 3.06 3.33 2.95
CA MET A 324 2.27 2.87 1.81
C MET A 324 0.87 3.49 1.72
N SER A 325 0.43 3.71 0.48
CA SER A 325 -0.98 3.93 0.15
C SER A 325 -1.39 3.04 -1.01
N THR A 326 -2.60 2.49 -0.95
CA THR A 326 -3.15 1.70 -2.06
C THR A 326 -3.56 2.61 -3.20
N TRP A 327 -3.43 2.16 -4.45
CA TRP A 327 -3.87 2.95 -5.60
C TRP A 327 -5.39 3.03 -5.71
N LEU A 328 -5.94 4.25 -5.90
CA LEU A 328 -7.36 4.54 -6.08
C LEU A 328 -8.29 4.04 -4.95
N PHE A 329 -8.27 4.67 -3.78
CA PHE A 329 -9.10 4.22 -2.66
C PHE A 329 -10.61 4.26 -2.95
N TYR A 330 -11.10 5.36 -3.55
CA TYR A 330 -12.48 5.53 -4.00
C TYR A 330 -12.60 5.31 -5.51
N GLY A 331 -13.58 4.53 -5.95
CA GLY A 331 -13.78 4.28 -7.38
C GLY A 331 -15.23 4.09 -7.82
N PRO A 332 -15.53 4.33 -9.10
CA PRO A 332 -16.83 4.03 -9.67
C PRO A 332 -17.04 2.53 -9.76
N PHE A 333 -18.28 2.09 -9.95
CA PHE A 333 -18.58 0.67 -10.20
C PHE A 333 -17.78 0.09 -11.40
N ALA A 334 -17.48 0.89 -12.42
CA ALA A 334 -16.64 0.48 -13.55
C ALA A 334 -15.13 0.41 -13.24
N GLY A 335 -14.69 1.06 -12.15
CA GLY A 335 -13.30 1.09 -11.65
C GLY A 335 -13.07 0.20 -10.43
N LYS A 336 -14.00 -0.72 -10.15
CA LYS A 336 -14.02 -1.54 -8.94
C LYS A 336 -12.82 -2.48 -8.79
N ASN A 337 -12.16 -2.83 -9.90
CA ASN A 337 -11.00 -3.72 -9.89
C ASN A 337 -9.82 -3.19 -9.05
N HIS A 338 -9.63 -1.87 -8.99
CA HIS A 338 -8.51 -1.26 -8.25
C HIS A 338 -8.94 -0.64 -6.92
N SER A 339 -10.22 -0.25 -6.80
CA SER A 339 -10.70 0.53 -5.66
C SER A 339 -11.20 -0.30 -4.49
N MET A 340 -11.17 0.32 -3.30
CA MET A 340 -11.59 -0.29 -2.04
C MET A 340 -13.04 0.04 -1.69
N ILE A 341 -13.43 1.29 -1.92
CA ILE A 341 -14.78 1.78 -1.69
C ILE A 341 -15.41 2.15 -3.02
N TRP A 342 -16.60 1.59 -3.27
CA TRP A 342 -17.41 1.93 -4.42
C TRP A 342 -18.69 2.59 -3.91
N ALA A 343 -19.11 3.70 -4.50
CA ALA A 343 -20.46 4.20 -4.29
C ALA A 343 -21.26 4.04 -5.59
N HIS A 344 -22.56 3.82 -5.46
CA HIS A 344 -23.45 3.71 -6.60
C HIS A 344 -23.89 5.11 -7.07
N TRP A 345 -24.02 5.30 -8.38
CA TRP A 345 -24.09 6.65 -8.99
C TRP A 345 -25.43 7.34 -8.84
N GLN A 346 -26.50 6.58 -8.65
CA GLN A 346 -27.86 7.10 -8.57
C GLN A 346 -28.28 7.43 -7.15
N ASP A 347 -27.92 6.58 -6.19
CA ASP A 347 -28.46 6.57 -4.83
C ASP A 347 -27.38 6.73 -3.75
N GLY A 348 -26.10 6.82 -4.14
CA GLY A 348 -25.00 6.99 -3.20
C GLY A 348 -24.70 5.77 -2.34
N ARG A 349 -25.33 4.61 -2.62
CA ARG A 349 -25.12 3.40 -1.83
C ARG A 349 -23.66 2.98 -1.85
N ILE A 350 -23.05 2.93 -0.67
CA ILE A 350 -21.66 2.53 -0.50
C ILE A 350 -21.54 1.01 -0.45
N ILE A 351 -20.56 0.48 -1.18
CA ILE A 351 -20.14 -0.92 -1.19
C ILE A 351 -18.69 -0.96 -0.74
N LYS A 352 -18.45 -1.67 0.37
CA LYS A 352 -17.12 -2.00 0.86
C LYS A 352 -16.65 -3.29 0.19
N SER A 353 -15.46 -3.28 -0.41
CA SER A 353 -14.86 -4.49 -0.96
C SER A 353 -14.25 -5.36 0.14
N THR A 354 -13.91 -6.62 -0.17
CA THR A 354 -13.14 -7.47 0.74
C THR A 354 -11.76 -6.86 0.98
N LYS A 355 -11.15 -6.23 -0.03
CA LYS A 355 -9.88 -5.48 0.12
C LYS A 355 -9.98 -4.37 1.16
N TYR A 356 -11.08 -3.61 1.16
CA TYR A 356 -11.30 -2.58 2.18
C TYR A 356 -11.30 -3.18 3.59
N GLU A 357 -12.04 -4.28 3.81
CA GLU A 357 -12.15 -4.88 5.14
C GLU A 357 -10.83 -5.49 5.62
N ILE A 358 -10.08 -6.14 4.72
CA ILE A 358 -8.71 -6.60 5.01
C ILE A 358 -7.81 -5.41 5.34
N PHE A 359 -7.78 -4.39 4.49
CA PHE A 359 -6.92 -3.22 4.69
C PHE A 359 -7.28 -2.45 5.97
N LYS A 360 -8.57 -2.36 6.32
CA LYS A 360 -9.03 -1.81 7.59
C LYS A 360 -8.46 -2.55 8.79
N LYS A 361 -8.51 -3.89 8.76
CA LYS A 361 -7.95 -4.71 9.83
C LYS A 361 -6.41 -4.58 9.89
N VAL A 362 -5.72 -4.46 8.75
CA VAL A 362 -4.29 -4.11 8.71
C VAL A 362 -4.05 -2.76 9.37
N VAL A 363 -4.54 -1.68 8.77
CA VAL A 363 -4.30 -0.29 9.18
C VAL A 363 -4.55 -0.09 10.68
N ASN A 364 -5.69 -0.55 11.19
CA ASN A 364 -6.06 -0.31 12.59
C ASN A 364 -5.12 -1.02 13.59
N ASN A 365 -4.53 -2.14 13.21
CA ASN A 365 -3.64 -2.92 14.07
C ASN A 365 -2.14 -2.64 13.84
N VAL A 366 -1.75 -2.08 12.69
CA VAL A 366 -0.32 -1.89 12.36
C VAL A 366 0.14 -0.44 12.34
N ASN A 367 -0.73 0.54 12.05
CA ASN A 367 -0.31 1.95 11.96
C ASN A 367 0.27 2.47 13.27
N GLY A 368 1.48 3.04 13.21
CA GLY A 368 2.24 3.49 14.38
C GLY A 368 2.88 2.35 15.19
N GLY A 369 2.81 1.11 14.69
CA GLY A 369 3.58 -0.02 15.18
C GLY A 369 4.81 -0.27 14.31
N LYS A 370 5.40 -1.45 14.48
CA LYS A 370 6.61 -1.89 13.79
C LYS A 370 6.40 -3.25 13.14
N TYR A 371 7.00 -3.47 11.99
CA TYR A 371 7.11 -4.81 11.41
C TYR A 371 8.14 -5.63 12.19
N VAL A 372 7.87 -6.93 12.32
CA VAL A 372 8.79 -7.93 12.87
C VAL A 372 8.96 -9.04 11.84
N ASP A 373 10.17 -9.55 11.71
CA ASP A 373 10.42 -10.66 10.78
C ASP A 373 9.59 -11.88 11.13
N ILE A 374 9.15 -12.57 10.08
CA ILE A 374 8.39 -13.79 10.20
C ILE A 374 8.74 -14.72 9.04
N ASP A 375 8.90 -16.00 9.38
CA ASP A 375 9.14 -17.06 8.42
C ASP A 375 7.99 -17.19 7.42
N MET A 376 8.31 -17.65 6.23
CA MET A 376 7.37 -17.82 5.14
C MET A 376 7.34 -19.30 4.75
N PRO A 377 6.32 -20.06 5.17
CA PRO A 377 6.14 -21.44 4.71
C PRO A 377 6.03 -21.53 3.20
N ASN A 378 6.35 -22.70 2.64
CA ASN A 378 6.11 -22.97 1.23
C ASN A 378 4.63 -22.75 0.91
N SER A 379 4.35 -22.10 -0.23
CA SER A 379 2.99 -21.77 -0.71
C SER A 379 2.20 -20.74 0.13
N ALA A 380 2.82 -20.11 1.13
CA ALA A 380 2.21 -19.06 1.92
C ALA A 380 3.00 -17.74 1.86
N VAL A 381 2.32 -16.64 2.16
CA VAL A 381 2.95 -15.33 2.38
C VAL A 381 2.56 -14.84 3.76
N THR A 382 3.55 -14.40 4.54
CA THR A 382 3.37 -14.01 5.95
C THR A 382 3.82 -12.59 6.22
N ALA A 383 3.17 -11.94 7.18
CA ALA A 383 3.58 -10.64 7.71
C ALA A 383 3.27 -10.58 9.21
N ALA A 384 4.12 -9.91 9.99
CA ALA A 384 3.87 -9.74 11.41
C ALA A 384 4.25 -8.33 11.87
N PHE A 385 3.50 -7.82 12.84
CA PHE A 385 3.63 -6.45 13.34
C PHE A 385 3.39 -6.39 14.83
N ILE A 386 4.11 -5.53 15.53
CA ILE A 386 3.92 -5.25 16.95
C ILE A 386 3.49 -3.78 17.15
N LYS A 387 2.41 -3.56 17.89
CA LYS A 387 1.91 -2.24 18.26
C LYS A 387 1.47 -2.23 19.72
N GLY A 388 2.25 -1.57 20.57
CA GLY A 388 2.11 -1.76 22.02
C GLY A 388 2.25 -3.24 22.36
N ASN A 389 1.27 -3.78 23.08
CA ASN A 389 1.26 -5.18 23.49
C ASN A 389 0.51 -6.11 22.50
N ILE A 390 0.23 -5.66 21.28
CA ILE A 390 -0.52 -6.44 20.29
C ILE A 390 0.39 -6.87 19.15
N LEU A 391 0.67 -8.17 19.08
CA LEU A 391 1.30 -8.84 17.96
C LEU A 391 0.23 -9.27 16.95
N SER A 392 0.27 -8.65 15.78
CA SER A 392 -0.57 -8.96 14.62
C SER A 392 0.16 -9.92 13.71
N VAL A 393 -0.39 -11.11 13.48
CA VAL A 393 0.21 -12.14 12.61
C VAL A 393 -0.71 -12.43 11.44
N TRP A 394 -0.16 -12.37 10.23
CA TRP A 394 -0.87 -12.58 8.97
C TRP A 394 -0.27 -13.75 8.21
N ILE A 395 -1.13 -14.60 7.66
CA ILE A 395 -0.74 -15.66 6.74
C ILE A 395 -1.77 -15.80 5.61
N LEU A 396 -1.31 -15.66 4.38
CA LEU A 396 -2.04 -15.92 3.15
C LEU A 396 -1.63 -17.29 2.64
N ASN A 397 -2.51 -18.28 2.71
CA ASN A 397 -2.32 -19.55 2.03
C ASN A 397 -2.80 -19.43 0.58
N LYS A 398 -1.89 -19.64 -0.37
CA LYS A 398 -2.18 -19.57 -1.80
C LYS A 398 -2.38 -20.94 -2.44
N SER A 399 -2.15 -22.04 -1.73
CA SER A 399 -2.41 -23.38 -2.27
C SER A 399 -3.90 -23.72 -2.22
N GLN A 400 -4.28 -24.67 -3.08
CA GLN A 400 -5.60 -25.30 -3.08
C GLN A 400 -5.79 -26.30 -1.93
N ASP A 401 -4.70 -26.61 -1.21
CA ASP A 401 -4.70 -27.47 -0.04
C ASP A 401 -4.54 -26.67 1.25
N ASP A 402 -5.08 -27.21 2.34
CA ASP A 402 -4.89 -26.70 3.70
C ASP A 402 -3.44 -26.90 4.16
N LEU A 403 -2.87 -25.89 4.82
CA LEU A 403 -1.64 -26.03 5.58
C LEU A 403 -2.00 -26.53 6.97
N LYS A 404 -1.81 -27.83 7.20
CA LYS A 404 -2.09 -28.47 8.49
C LYS A 404 -0.98 -28.16 9.50
N ASN A 405 -1.34 -28.07 10.78
CA ASN A 405 -0.41 -27.97 11.90
C ASN A 405 0.64 -26.85 11.79
N VAL A 406 0.25 -25.68 11.31
CA VAL A 406 1.13 -24.50 11.30
C VAL A 406 1.33 -24.02 12.73
N GLU A 407 2.56 -24.06 13.23
CA GLU A 407 2.93 -23.60 14.57
C GLU A 407 3.60 -22.23 14.51
N PHE A 408 2.92 -21.21 15.01
CA PHE A 408 3.48 -19.87 15.17
C PHE A 408 4.26 -19.79 16.47
N ARG A 409 5.56 -19.53 16.39
CA ARG A 409 6.48 -19.46 17.54
C ARG A 409 6.90 -18.02 17.78
N LEU A 410 6.61 -17.48 18.97
CA LEU A 410 6.75 -16.06 19.29
C LEU A 410 8.13 -15.69 19.87
N GLY A 411 9.08 -16.62 19.84
CA GLY A 411 10.37 -16.47 20.51
C GLY A 411 10.21 -16.50 22.03
N GLY A 412 10.77 -15.51 22.71
CA GLY A 412 10.63 -15.25 24.14
C GLY A 412 9.42 -14.40 24.53
N ARG A 413 8.67 -13.83 23.56
CA ARG A 413 7.39 -13.17 23.87
C ARG A 413 6.39 -14.18 24.39
N LYS A 414 5.64 -13.78 25.41
CA LYS A 414 4.61 -14.61 26.05
C LYS A 414 3.23 -14.09 25.71
N ILE A 415 2.36 -15.00 25.30
CA ILE A 415 0.96 -14.70 25.06
C ILE A 415 0.28 -14.42 26.39
N LYS A 416 -0.39 -13.28 26.47
CA LYS A 416 -1.18 -12.86 27.62
C LYS A 416 -2.57 -13.48 27.51
N GLY A 417 -2.95 -14.26 28.52
CA GLY A 417 -4.24 -14.95 28.56
C GLY A 417 -4.25 -16.28 27.81
N SER A 418 -5.44 -16.88 27.68
CA SER A 418 -5.63 -18.22 27.14
C SER A 418 -6.25 -18.26 25.74
N SER A 419 -6.70 -17.13 25.19
CA SER A 419 -7.33 -17.06 23.87
C SER A 419 -6.62 -16.10 22.93
N ILE A 420 -6.61 -16.44 21.64
CA ILE A 420 -6.21 -15.58 20.53
C ILE A 420 -7.44 -15.34 19.66
N GLU A 421 -7.78 -14.07 19.44
CA GLU A 421 -8.75 -13.68 18.41
C GLU A 421 -8.10 -13.85 17.04
N TYR A 422 -8.80 -14.48 16.10
CA TYR A 422 -8.39 -14.46 14.71
C TYR A 422 -9.56 -14.23 13.76
N THR A 423 -9.27 -13.60 12.63
CA THR A 423 -10.22 -13.39 11.53
C THR A 423 -9.73 -14.18 10.32
N VAL A 424 -10.65 -14.88 9.66
CA VAL A 424 -10.38 -15.64 8.43
C VAL A 424 -11.21 -15.08 7.26
N TRP A 425 -10.58 -15.00 6.10
CA TRP A 425 -11.22 -14.72 4.81
C TRP A 425 -10.98 -15.87 3.84
N ASN A 426 -12.04 -16.29 3.15
CA ASN A 426 -12.01 -17.13 1.95
C ASN A 426 -13.24 -16.78 1.09
N GLU A 427 -13.36 -17.38 -0.09
CA GLU A 427 -14.44 -17.07 -1.04
C GLU A 427 -15.85 -17.38 -0.51
N ASN A 428 -15.97 -18.31 0.44
CA ASN A 428 -17.23 -18.79 1.02
C ASN A 428 -17.63 -18.05 2.30
N LEU A 429 -16.82 -17.09 2.76
CA LEU A 429 -17.06 -16.31 3.97
C LEU A 429 -17.53 -14.87 3.63
N PRO A 430 -18.15 -14.16 4.59
CA PRO A 430 -18.50 -12.76 4.39
C PRO A 430 -17.27 -11.89 4.05
N LYS A 431 -17.48 -10.79 3.33
CA LYS A 431 -16.40 -9.85 2.92
C LYS A 431 -15.58 -9.30 4.09
N TYR A 432 -16.24 -9.11 5.24
CA TYR A 432 -15.59 -8.66 6.49
C TYR A 432 -14.86 -9.79 7.25
N GLY A 433 -14.84 -10.99 6.68
CA GLY A 433 -14.26 -12.19 7.29
C GLY A 433 -15.15 -12.82 8.35
N SER A 434 -14.68 -13.93 8.93
CA SER A 434 -15.30 -14.57 10.08
C SER A 434 -14.34 -14.52 11.25
N SER A 435 -14.77 -13.92 12.37
CA SER A 435 -13.97 -13.86 13.60
C SER A 435 -14.21 -15.11 14.45
N LYS A 436 -13.13 -15.65 14.98
CA LYS A 436 -13.09 -16.88 15.77
C LYS A 436 -12.09 -16.71 16.91
N GLU A 437 -12.13 -17.64 17.85
CA GLU A 437 -11.15 -17.73 18.92
C GLU A 437 -10.40 -19.06 18.85
N LEU A 438 -9.12 -19.00 19.16
CA LEU A 438 -8.25 -20.16 19.36
C LEU A 438 -7.83 -20.19 20.83
N THR A 439 -7.96 -21.34 21.48
CA THR A 439 -7.38 -21.54 22.81
C THR A 439 -5.90 -21.88 22.66
N ASN A 440 -5.03 -21.13 23.34
CA ASN A 440 -3.58 -21.33 23.24
C ASN A 440 -3.15 -22.62 23.91
N MET A 441 -2.24 -23.34 23.25
CA MET A 441 -1.71 -24.60 23.77
C MET A 441 -0.47 -24.37 24.64
N THR A 442 0.31 -23.32 24.38
CA THR A 442 1.49 -22.94 25.17
C THR A 442 1.54 -21.42 25.34
N ARG A 443 2.45 -20.92 26.19
CA ARG A 443 2.61 -19.47 26.41
C ARG A 443 3.41 -18.76 25.33
N ASN A 444 4.11 -19.48 24.45
CA ASN A 444 5.03 -18.91 23.46
C ASN A 444 4.80 -19.43 22.04
N SER A 445 3.82 -20.32 21.85
CA SER A 445 3.39 -20.76 20.53
C SER A 445 1.90 -21.06 20.49
N PHE A 446 1.34 -21.04 19.29
CA PHE A 446 0.00 -21.53 19.00
C PHE A 446 0.00 -22.26 17.66
N LYS A 447 -0.91 -23.24 17.49
CA LYS A 447 -1.07 -23.97 16.23
C LYS A 447 -2.43 -23.72 15.62
N GLN A 448 -2.48 -23.68 14.30
CA GLN A 448 -3.73 -23.55 13.56
C GLN A 448 -3.58 -24.17 12.17
N THR A 449 -4.63 -24.86 11.69
CA THR A 449 -4.75 -25.21 10.27
C THR A 449 -5.14 -23.98 9.48
N ILE A 450 -4.36 -23.65 8.45
CA ILE A 450 -4.60 -22.53 7.55
C ILE A 450 -5.28 -23.08 6.30
N GLY A 451 -6.56 -22.77 6.13
CA GLY A 451 -7.36 -23.30 5.02
C GLY A 451 -6.80 -22.96 3.64
N ALA A 452 -7.14 -23.75 2.64
CA ALA A 452 -6.84 -23.46 1.24
C ALA A 452 -7.31 -22.06 0.81
N GLU A 453 -6.54 -21.41 -0.07
CA GLU A 453 -6.87 -20.12 -0.72
C GLU A 453 -7.51 -19.10 0.24
N SER A 454 -6.86 -18.87 1.38
CA SER A 454 -7.42 -18.08 2.47
C SER A 454 -6.40 -17.18 3.15
N LEU A 455 -6.91 -16.13 3.80
CA LEU A 455 -6.11 -15.21 4.60
C LEU A 455 -6.54 -15.30 6.06
N TYR A 456 -5.56 -15.43 6.96
CA TYR A 456 -5.77 -15.40 8.40
C TYR A 456 -5.06 -14.19 8.99
N PHE A 457 -5.73 -13.57 9.97
CA PHE A 457 -5.19 -12.54 10.84
C PHE A 457 -5.36 -12.99 12.28
N PHE A 458 -4.26 -13.16 13.01
CA PHE A 458 -4.26 -13.43 14.44
C PHE A 458 -3.88 -12.15 15.19
N LYS A 459 -4.69 -11.82 16.20
CA LYS A 459 -4.44 -10.72 17.13
C LYS A 459 -4.01 -11.31 18.46
N VAL A 460 -2.72 -11.24 18.75
CA VAL A 460 -2.11 -11.86 19.92
C VAL A 460 -1.71 -10.78 20.90
N GLU A 461 -2.31 -10.76 22.09
CA GLU A 461 -1.83 -9.91 23.18
C GLU A 461 -0.60 -10.55 23.82
N VAL A 462 0.48 -9.79 23.99
CA VAL A 462 1.74 -10.24 24.58
C VAL A 462 2.07 -9.47 25.86
N GLU A 463 2.86 -10.10 26.74
CA GLU A 463 3.31 -9.53 28.03
C GLU A 463 4.26 -8.34 27.89
#